data_AF-A0A941W016-F1
#
_entry.id   AF-A0A941W016-F1
#
_cell.length_a   1.000
_cell.length_b   1.000
_cell.length_c   1.000
_cell.angle_alpha   90.00
_cell.angle_beta   90.00
_cell.angle_gamma   90.00
#
_symmetry.space_group_name_H-M   'P 1'
#
loop_
_entity.id
_entity.type
_entity.pdbx_description
1 polymer ?
#
loop_
_entity_poly.entity_id
_entity_poly.type
_entity_poly.pdbx_seq_one_letter_code
_entity_poly.pdbx_strand_id
1 'polypeptide(L)' 'MNKTEIVKKGIELDAPLNLTWSCYERNDMACGRCQSCTLRLNAFADAEAEDKIPYV' A
#
# COMPACT_ATOMS: atom_id res chain seq x y z
N MET A 1 -15.78 0.41 4.55
CA MET A 1 -14.43 0.94 4.82
C MET A 1 -13.68 0.98 3.50
N ASN A 2 -13.28 2.17 3.07
CA ASN A 2 -12.49 2.38 1.85
C ASN A 2 -10.99 2.10 2.15
N LYS A 3 -10.18 1.81 1.13
CA LYS A 3 -8.75 1.47 1.35
C LYS A 3 -7.95 2.66 1.91
N THR A 4 -8.30 3.87 1.55
CA THR A 4 -7.69 5.10 2.08
C THR A 4 -7.89 5.23 3.60
N GLU A 5 -9.07 4.89 4.12
CA GLU A 5 -9.38 4.84 5.55
C GLU A 5 -8.53 3.78 6.25
N ILE A 6 -8.28 2.64 5.61
CA ILE A 6 -7.40 1.59 6.15
C ILE A 6 -5.97 2.12 6.28
N VAL A 7 -5.45 2.77 5.24
CA VAL A 7 -4.10 3.36 5.27
C VAL A 7 -4.01 4.45 6.33
N LYS A 8 -4.96 5.40 6.35
CA LYS A 8 -5.01 6.46 7.37
C LYS A 8 -5.06 5.90 8.78
N LYS A 9 -5.90 4.88 9.02
CA LYS A 9 -6.00 4.25 10.34
C LYS A 9 -4.74 3.48 10.71
N GLY A 10 -4.10 2.81 9.75
CA GLY A 10 -2.82 2.15 9.95
C GLY A 10 -1.72 3.15 10.36
N ILE A 11 -1.65 4.30 9.70
CA ILE A 11 -0.71 5.38 10.03
C ILE A 11 -0.99 5.95 11.43
N GLU A 12 -2.27 6.25 11.75
CA GLU A 12 -2.69 6.75 13.07
C GLU A 12 -2.28 5.82 14.21
N LEU A 13 -2.29 4.50 13.95
CA LEU A 13 -1.94 3.46 14.92
C LEU A 13 -0.45 3.08 14.93
N ASP A 14 0.40 3.77 14.15
CA ASP A 14 1.81 3.41 13.93
C ASP A 14 1.98 1.93 13.51
N ALA A 15 1.03 1.42 12.72
CA ALA A 15 1.10 0.06 12.23
C ALA A 15 2.25 -0.09 11.21
N PRO A 16 2.97 -1.23 11.19
CA PRO A 16 4.11 -1.44 10.31
C PRO A 16 3.67 -1.74 8.87
N LEU A 17 3.07 -0.75 8.19
CA LEU A 17 2.52 -0.90 6.83
C LEU A 17 3.59 -1.27 5.79
N ASN A 18 4.85 -0.96 6.05
CA ASN A 18 6.01 -1.34 5.25
C ASN A 18 6.33 -2.85 5.30
N LEU A 19 5.75 -3.59 6.26
CA LEU A 19 5.89 -5.05 6.35
C LEU A 19 4.72 -5.80 5.69
N THR A 20 3.77 -5.07 5.11
CA THR A 20 2.58 -5.65 4.49
C THR A 20 2.78 -5.87 3.00
N TRP A 21 2.01 -6.79 2.42
CA TRP A 21 2.11 -7.12 0.99
C TRP A 21 0.74 -7.13 0.34
N SER A 22 0.69 -6.71 -0.92
CA SER A 22 -0.56 -6.73 -1.71
C SER A 22 -0.36 -7.16 -3.16
N CYS A 23 0.88 -7.24 -3.66
CA CYS A 23 1.15 -7.58 -5.04
C CYS A 23 0.78 -9.05 -5.33
N TYR A 24 0.04 -9.29 -6.41
CA TYR A 24 -0.31 -10.64 -6.87
C TYR A 24 0.68 -11.23 -7.89
N GLU A 25 1.50 -10.41 -8.52
CA GLU A 25 2.37 -10.83 -9.63
C GLU A 25 3.79 -11.20 -9.18
N ARG A 26 4.20 -10.71 -8.00
CA ARG A 26 5.59 -10.79 -7.51
C ARG A 26 5.60 -10.94 -6.00
N ASN A 27 6.68 -11.54 -5.50
CA ASN A 27 6.91 -11.81 -4.08
C ASN A 27 8.22 -11.20 -3.55
N ASP A 28 8.96 -10.47 -4.38
CA ASP A 28 10.25 -9.84 -4.07
C ASP A 28 10.17 -8.31 -4.06
N MET A 29 9.58 -7.72 -5.11
CA MET A 29 9.24 -6.30 -5.22
C MET A 29 7.82 -6.16 -5.79
N ALA A 30 7.04 -5.22 -5.28
CA ALA A 30 5.67 -5.01 -5.74
C ALA A 30 5.68 -4.50 -7.19
N CYS A 31 4.87 -5.11 -8.06
CA CYS A 31 4.96 -4.86 -9.50
C CYS A 31 4.48 -3.47 -9.95
N GLY A 32 3.82 -2.68 -9.08
CA GLY A 32 3.31 -1.34 -9.36
C GLY A 32 2.10 -1.26 -10.31
N ARG A 33 1.83 -2.32 -11.08
CA ARG A 33 0.87 -2.30 -12.21
C ARG A 33 -0.33 -3.24 -12.11
N CYS A 34 -0.29 -4.25 -11.24
CA CYS A 34 -1.45 -5.12 -11.06
C CYS A 34 -2.55 -4.40 -10.28
N GLN A 35 -3.80 -4.85 -10.42
CA GLN A 35 -4.97 -4.20 -9.80
C GLN A 35 -4.77 -3.95 -8.30
N SER A 36 -4.19 -4.90 -7.58
CA SER A 36 -3.94 -4.77 -6.14
C SER A 36 -2.88 -3.71 -5.82
N CYS A 37 -1.80 -3.64 -6.62
CA CYS A 37 -0.78 -2.59 -6.48
C CYS A 37 -1.37 -1.20 -6.75
N THR A 38 -2.15 -1.04 -7.82
CA THR A 38 -2.80 0.23 -8.15
C THR A 38 -3.73 0.67 -7.02
N LEU A 39 -4.54 -0.24 -6.46
CA LEU A 39 -5.43 0.08 -5.35
C LEU A 39 -4.67 0.49 -4.08
N ARG A 40 -3.51 -0.14 -3.83
CA ARG A 40 -2.65 0.21 -2.70
C ARG A 40 -2.01 1.57 -2.90
N LEU A 41 -1.36 1.80 -4.03
CA LEU A 41 -0.72 3.08 -4.37
C LEU A 41 -1.70 4.25 -4.32
N ASN A 42 -2.90 4.09 -4.90
CA ASN A 42 -3.93 5.12 -4.83
C ASN A 42 -4.37 5.39 -3.39
N ALA A 43 -4.53 4.35 -2.56
CA ALA A 43 -4.92 4.53 -1.16
C ALA A 43 -3.86 5.26 -0.33
N PHE A 44 -2.57 5.03 -0.59
CA PHE A 44 -1.47 5.78 0.03
C PHE A 44 -1.43 7.22 -0.47
N ALA A 45 -1.56 7.45 -1.78
CA ALA A 45 -1.61 8.79 -2.35
C ALA A 45 -2.78 9.62 -1.82
N ASP A 46 -3.99 9.05 -1.76
CA ASP A 46 -5.20 9.69 -1.20
C ASP A 46 -5.10 9.89 0.33
N ALA A 47 -4.21 9.15 0.99
CA ALA A 47 -3.88 9.33 2.39
C ALA A 47 -2.76 10.36 2.62
N GLU A 48 -2.28 11.02 1.56
CA GLU A 48 -1.15 11.96 1.58
C GLU A 48 0.11 11.33 2.20
N ALA A 49 0.30 10.03 1.97
CA ALA A 49 1.38 9.23 2.52
C ALA A 49 2.12 8.46 1.43
N GLU A 50 3.41 8.23 1.64
CA GLU A 50 4.24 7.40 0.77
C GLU A 50 4.19 5.94 1.23
N ASP A 51 4.00 5.02 0.30
CA ASP A 51 4.11 3.59 0.55
C ASP A 51 5.58 3.16 0.52
N LYS A 52 6.05 2.59 1.63
CA LYS A 52 7.47 2.30 1.85
C LYS A 52 7.88 0.86 1.50
N ILE A 53 7.05 0.12 0.78
CA ILE A 53 7.45 -1.19 0.24
C ILE A 53 8.25 -1.00 -1.05
N PRO A 54 9.16 -1.92 -1.40
CA PRO A 54 9.90 -1.82 -2.66
C PRO A 54 9.00 -2.08 -3.86
N TYR A 55 9.13 -1.24 -4.89
CA TYR A 55 8.47 -1.38 -6.18
C TYR A 55 9.48 -1.60 -7.31
N VAL A 56 9.00 -2.13 -8.42
CA VAL A 56 9.75 -2.30 -9.68
C VAL A 56 9.83 -1.00 -10.45
#